data_AF-A0A087VMA6-F1
#
_entry.id   AF-A0A087VMA6-F1
#
_cell.length_a   1.000
_cell.length_b   1.000
_cell.length_c   1.000
_cell.angle_alpha   90.00
_cell.angle_beta   90.00
_cell.angle_gamma   90.00
#
_symmetry.space_group_name_H-M   'P 1'
#
loop_
_entity.id
_entity.type
_entity.pdbx_description
1 polymer ?
#
loop_
_entity_poly.entity_id
_entity_poly.type
_entity_poly.pdbx_seq_one_letter_code
_entity_poly.pdbx_strand_id
1 'polypeptide(L)'
;VVAAVKTLQEKIHHLELEKSQAEDNLYSLSIAAAQYKKALEHESYKKDTAHQELMQQRKDVSVQLNAAQSRCSLLEKQLDYMKKMVSSAELEKKMVLEQQAQLQKEEDQNWLELRAKLEKLEMLEKECLKLTATQRIAEDKIKHLEEKLCKEEHQRKLIQDKTVQLQTGFEINRILMSLVKSQNEPKKENGKKKKPKKRNPAMKKIHLSQLRVKAQELPFVAGKSVSSSHSVSANVQRRSALSKSVSSGPTSPTATRSLSNLLLAIQDELGQMSFKHQELLKQIQETQDAGVCEHLEWELDFLVKQMEIKGEQISKLKKHQASVQKLKRKTQKLKQGAAHVKLKRGDQKETKEIAVRESMSRSCPGQKSRSSLQLLKNVRKLQSTLKKDDIMWEQ
;
A
#
# COMPACT_ATOMS: atom_id res chain seq x y z
N VAL A 1 22.65 29.75 146.05
CA VAL A 1 21.32 29.31 145.57
C VAL A 1 20.69 30.32 144.62
N VAL A 2 20.50 31.58 145.03
CA VAL A 2 19.86 32.63 144.18
C VAL A 2 20.58 32.89 142.84
N ALA A 3 21.92 32.91 142.81
CA ALA A 3 22.69 33.14 141.58
C ALA A 3 22.50 32.02 140.52
N ALA A 4 22.46 30.75 140.94
CA ALA A 4 22.27 29.62 140.03
C ALA A 4 20.85 29.58 139.42
N VAL A 5 19.83 29.98 140.21
CA VAL A 5 18.45 30.10 139.72
C VAL A 5 18.35 31.21 138.68
N LYS A 6 19.01 32.36 138.90
CA LYS A 6 19.04 33.47 137.94
C LYS A 6 19.72 33.09 136.62
N THR A 7 20.86 32.39 136.68
CA THR A 7 21.55 31.87 135.48
C THR A 7 20.69 30.86 134.70
N LEU A 8 19.94 29.99 135.40
CA LEU A 8 19.02 29.06 134.75
C LEU A 8 17.84 29.76 134.08
N GLN A 9 17.26 30.78 134.71
CA GLN A 9 16.19 31.60 134.12
C GLN A 9 16.67 32.34 132.87
N GLU A 10 17.87 32.93 132.91
CA GLU A 10 18.49 33.57 131.75
C GLU A 10 18.75 32.57 130.62
N LYS A 11 19.17 31.34 130.94
CA LYS A 11 19.39 30.27 129.94
C LYS A 11 18.09 29.75 129.34
N ILE A 12 17.04 29.58 130.14
CA ILE A 12 15.69 29.21 129.65
C ILE A 12 15.16 30.29 128.71
N HIS A 13 15.24 31.57 129.12
CA HIS A 13 14.78 32.68 128.29
C HIS A 13 15.54 32.75 126.95
N HIS A 14 16.86 32.54 126.99
CA HIS A 14 17.67 32.48 125.78
C HIS A 14 17.28 31.30 124.86
N LEU A 15 17.05 30.11 125.44
CA LEU A 15 16.60 28.94 124.67
C LEU A 15 15.19 29.12 124.09
N GLU A 16 14.29 29.80 124.79
CA GLU A 16 12.96 30.15 124.29
C GLU A 16 13.05 31.11 123.09
N LEU A 17 13.96 32.09 123.15
CA LEU A 17 14.22 32.99 122.04
C LEU A 17 14.82 32.26 120.82
N GLU A 18 15.83 31.40 121.05
CA GLU A 18 16.42 30.57 119.98
C GLU A 18 15.39 29.62 119.36
N LYS A 19 14.51 29.03 120.18
CA LYS A 19 13.41 28.18 119.70
C LYS A 19 12.45 28.98 118.81
N SER A 20 12.01 30.16 119.24
CA SER A 20 11.15 31.03 118.44
C SER A 20 11.82 31.41 117.12
N GLN A 21 13.11 31.75 117.16
CA GLN A 21 13.88 32.07 115.96
C GLN A 21 14.03 30.87 115.01
N ALA A 22 14.24 29.66 115.55
CA ALA A 22 14.31 28.44 114.76
C ALA A 22 12.95 28.09 114.13
N GLU A 23 11.85 28.31 114.83
CA GLU A 23 10.49 28.13 114.32
C GLU A 23 10.17 29.10 113.18
N ASP A 24 10.51 30.39 113.34
CA ASP A 24 10.34 31.40 112.28
C ASP A 24 11.20 31.08 111.04
N ASN A 25 12.44 30.63 111.26
CA ASN A 25 13.32 30.18 110.19
C ASN A 25 12.74 28.96 109.45
N LEU A 26 12.27 27.95 110.18
CA LEU A 26 11.62 26.77 109.61
C LEU A 26 10.38 27.15 108.80
N TYR A 27 9.56 28.07 109.32
CA TYR A 27 8.38 28.58 108.64
C TYR A 27 8.74 29.28 107.32
N SER A 28 9.74 30.16 107.33
CA SER A 28 10.23 30.83 106.12
C SER A 28 10.81 29.84 105.08
N LEU A 29 11.58 28.85 105.53
CA LEU A 29 12.13 27.77 104.70
C LEU A 29 11.02 26.91 104.09
N SER A 30 9.96 26.60 104.85
CA SER A 30 8.80 25.84 104.37
C SER A 30 8.07 26.59 103.25
N ILE A 31 7.86 27.90 103.41
CA ILE A 31 7.27 28.75 102.37
C ILE A 31 8.15 28.76 101.12
N ALA A 32 9.45 28.98 101.27
CA ALA A 32 10.40 28.99 100.15
C ALA A 32 10.41 27.63 99.42
N ALA A 33 10.47 26.51 100.16
CA ALA A 33 10.44 25.17 99.60
C ALA A 33 9.14 24.89 98.83
N ALA A 34 7.99 25.33 99.36
CA ALA A 34 6.70 25.21 98.66
C ALA A 34 6.65 26.05 97.38
N GLN A 35 7.24 27.24 97.37
CA GLN A 35 7.34 28.08 96.18
C GLN A 35 8.25 27.46 95.11
N TYR A 36 9.43 26.95 95.49
CA TYR A 36 10.32 26.23 94.57
C TYR A 36 9.66 25.00 93.96
N LYS A 37 8.94 24.22 94.76
CA LYS A 37 8.18 23.06 94.26
C LYS A 37 7.16 23.46 93.20
N LYS A 38 6.37 24.52 93.45
CA LYS A 38 5.39 25.04 92.47
C LYS A 38 6.07 25.54 91.19
N ALA A 39 7.19 26.25 91.30
CA ALA A 39 7.94 26.74 90.15
C ALA A 39 8.47 25.57 89.30
N LEU A 40 9.00 24.53 89.95
CA LEU A 40 9.50 23.32 89.29
C LEU A 40 8.40 22.56 88.56
N GLU A 41 7.24 22.34 89.21
CA GLU A 41 6.08 21.67 88.60
C GLU A 41 5.57 22.44 87.37
N HIS A 42 5.50 23.78 87.47
CA HIS A 42 5.10 24.62 86.36
C HIS A 42 6.12 24.62 85.20
N GLU A 43 7.42 24.58 85.49
CA GLU A 43 8.45 24.43 84.46
C GLU A 43 8.38 23.06 83.77
N SER A 44 8.12 21.98 84.53
CA SER A 44 7.89 20.65 83.97
C SER A 44 6.70 20.64 83.01
N TYR A 45 5.56 21.18 83.44
CA TYR A 45 4.35 21.23 82.61
C TYR A 45 4.58 22.02 81.30
N LYS A 46 5.31 23.14 81.37
CA LYS A 46 5.69 23.93 80.19
C LYS A 46 6.57 23.13 79.25
N LYS A 47 7.57 22.40 79.77
CA LYS A 47 8.46 21.55 78.97
C LYS A 47 7.68 20.42 78.28
N ASP A 48 6.76 19.78 78.99
CA ASP A 48 5.93 18.70 78.45
C ASP A 48 5.01 19.22 77.33
N THR A 49 4.39 20.38 77.53
CA THR A 49 3.54 21.04 76.53
C THR A 49 4.36 21.40 75.27
N ALA A 50 5.52 22.03 75.44
CA ALA A 50 6.41 22.37 74.32
C ALA A 50 6.91 21.12 73.58
N HIS A 51 7.22 20.03 74.31
CA HIS A 51 7.60 18.77 73.69
C HIS A 51 6.47 18.16 72.87
N GLN A 52 5.24 18.19 73.39
CA GLN A 52 4.07 17.69 72.68
C GLN A 52 3.79 18.50 71.40
N GLU A 53 3.89 19.83 71.46
CA GLU A 53 3.77 20.71 70.30
C GLU A 53 4.84 20.42 69.24
N LEU A 54 6.10 20.28 69.64
CA LEU A 54 7.19 19.91 68.74
C LEU A 54 6.97 18.53 68.09
N MET A 55 6.48 17.56 68.86
CA MET A 55 6.15 16.24 68.33
C MET A 55 4.98 16.29 67.34
N GLN A 56 4.00 17.16 67.57
CA GLN A 56 2.90 17.38 66.64
C GLN A 56 3.39 18.06 65.35
N GLN A 57 4.17 19.13 65.45
CA GLN A 57 4.79 19.79 64.30
C GLN A 57 5.64 18.82 63.47
N ARG A 58 6.43 17.95 64.14
CA ARG A 58 7.21 16.90 63.46
C ARG A 58 6.31 15.94 62.67
N LYS A 59 5.16 15.54 63.22
CA LYS A 59 4.19 14.68 62.53
C LYS A 59 3.61 15.39 61.31
N ASP A 60 3.22 16.65 61.45
CA ASP A 60 2.62 17.44 60.37
C ASP A 60 3.62 17.65 59.22
N VAL A 61 4.87 17.98 59.54
CA VAL A 61 5.96 18.07 58.55
C VAL A 61 6.21 16.73 57.87
N SER A 62 6.19 15.61 58.61
CA SER A 62 6.33 14.27 58.04
C SER A 62 5.20 13.94 57.05
N VAL A 63 3.95 14.28 57.38
CA VAL A 63 2.81 14.09 56.47
C VAL A 63 2.99 14.93 55.19
N GLN A 64 3.40 16.20 55.32
CA GLN A 64 3.66 17.08 54.19
C GLN A 64 4.80 16.55 53.30
N LEU A 65 5.89 16.06 53.91
CA LEU A 65 7.01 15.46 53.18
C LEU A 65 6.58 14.22 52.39
N ASN A 66 5.81 13.32 53.01
CA ASN A 66 5.29 12.12 52.34
C ASN A 66 4.34 12.47 51.18
N ALA A 67 3.51 13.50 51.35
CA ALA A 67 2.63 13.99 50.28
C ALA A 67 3.45 14.60 49.12
N ALA A 68 4.48 15.39 49.44
CA ALA A 68 5.39 15.96 48.45
C ALA A 68 6.18 14.88 47.69
N GLN A 69 6.69 13.87 48.38
CA GLN A 69 7.38 12.73 47.79
C GLN A 69 6.46 11.95 46.85
N SER A 70 5.21 11.70 47.26
CA SER A 70 4.20 11.03 46.43
C SER A 70 3.90 11.83 45.15
N ARG A 71 3.80 13.16 45.26
CA ARG A 71 3.63 14.06 44.12
C ARG A 71 4.82 14.02 43.17
N CYS A 72 6.05 14.03 43.70
CA CYS A 72 7.27 13.94 42.88
C CYS A 72 7.32 12.59 42.13
N SER A 73 7.05 11.48 42.83
CA SER A 73 7.01 10.15 42.18
C SER A 73 5.98 10.07 41.05
N LEU A 74 4.83 10.73 41.19
CA LEU A 74 3.84 10.80 40.11
C LEU A 74 4.36 11.59 38.91
N LEU A 75 5.01 12.74 39.15
CA LEU A 75 5.58 13.57 38.09
C LEU A 75 6.71 12.86 37.35
N GLU A 76 7.56 12.11 38.06
CA GLU A 76 8.61 11.27 37.46
C GLU A 76 7.99 10.24 36.49
N LYS A 77 6.94 9.53 36.92
CA LYS A 77 6.22 8.58 36.05
C LYS A 77 5.61 9.25 34.82
N GLN A 78 5.08 10.47 34.98
CA GLN A 78 4.54 11.25 33.86
C GLN A 78 5.64 11.67 32.89
N LEU A 79 6.78 12.14 33.39
CA LEU A 79 7.93 12.49 32.57
C LEU A 79 8.47 11.29 31.80
N ASP A 80 8.58 10.12 32.43
CA ASP A 80 9.01 8.90 31.75
C ASP A 80 8.04 8.47 30.66
N TYR A 81 6.73 8.62 30.89
CA TYR A 81 5.73 8.38 29.86
C TYR A 81 5.87 9.38 28.70
N MET A 82 6.06 10.67 28.99
CA MET A 82 6.27 11.69 27.96
C MET A 82 7.55 11.43 27.15
N LYS A 83 8.66 11.05 27.79
CA LYS A 83 9.90 10.67 27.10
C LYS A 83 9.68 9.52 26.12
N LYS A 84 8.93 8.48 26.52
CA LYS A 84 8.59 7.35 25.65
C LYS A 84 7.72 7.77 24.47
N MET A 85 6.72 8.62 24.70
CA MET A 85 5.86 9.16 23.65
C MET A 85 6.65 9.97 22.62
N VAL A 86 7.54 10.85 23.09
CA VAL A 86 8.42 11.65 22.24
C VAL A 86 9.37 10.75 21.44
N SER A 87 10.00 9.77 22.09
CA SER A 87 10.88 8.81 21.41
C SER A 87 10.15 8.03 20.32
N SER A 88 8.90 7.60 20.57
CA SER A 88 8.05 6.94 19.57
C SER A 88 7.75 7.87 18.39
N ALA A 89 7.35 9.11 18.66
CA ALA A 89 7.05 10.10 17.63
C ALA A 89 8.27 10.46 16.78
N GLU A 90 9.46 10.54 17.39
CA GLU A 90 10.72 10.75 16.67
C GLU A 90 11.07 9.56 15.76
N LEU A 91 10.82 8.33 16.21
CA LEU A 91 11.02 7.13 15.41
C LEU A 91 10.05 7.09 14.22
N GLU A 92 8.77 7.38 14.45
CA GLU A 92 7.75 7.51 13.41
C GLU A 92 8.14 8.58 12.38
N LYS A 93 8.62 9.76 12.83
CA LYS A 93 9.13 10.81 11.94
C LYS A 93 10.31 10.32 11.10
N LYS A 94 11.26 9.60 11.68
CA LYS A 94 12.41 9.04 10.93
C LYS A 94 11.96 8.07 9.85
N MET A 95 11.05 7.15 10.19
CA MET A 95 10.50 6.20 9.22
C MET A 95 9.76 6.89 8.07
N VAL A 96 8.97 7.93 8.36
CA VAL A 96 8.26 8.70 7.31
C VAL A 96 9.24 9.44 6.41
N LEU A 97 10.29 10.05 6.96
CA LEU A 97 11.33 10.72 6.17
C LEU A 97 12.10 9.72 5.29
N GLU A 98 12.39 8.54 5.79
CA GLU A 98 13.05 7.47 5.02
C GLU A 98 12.15 6.97 3.89
N GLN A 99 10.86 6.76 4.15
CA GLN A 99 9.87 6.41 3.13
C GLN A 99 9.76 7.51 2.06
N GLN A 100 9.74 8.79 2.46
CA GLN A 100 9.72 9.90 1.51
C GLN A 100 10.98 9.94 0.65
N ALA A 101 12.15 9.69 1.24
CA ALA A 101 13.41 9.65 0.50
C ALA A 101 13.47 8.46 -0.48
N GLN A 102 12.89 7.32 -0.12
CA GLN A 102 12.81 6.16 -1.01
C GLN A 102 11.85 6.42 -2.18
N LEU A 103 10.67 7.01 -1.92
CA LEU A 103 9.73 7.42 -2.96
C LEU A 103 10.37 8.42 -3.92
N GLN A 104 11.10 9.41 -3.41
CA GLN A 104 11.79 10.39 -4.27
C GLN A 104 12.80 9.71 -5.21
N LYS A 105 13.59 8.76 -4.69
CA LYS A 105 14.55 8.00 -5.52
C LYS A 105 13.85 7.17 -6.60
N GLU A 106 12.70 6.59 -6.27
CA GLU A 106 11.89 5.82 -7.22
C GLU A 106 11.28 6.74 -8.29
N GLU A 107 10.78 7.92 -7.91
CA GLU A 107 10.32 8.94 -8.85
C GLU A 107 11.45 9.41 -9.78
N ASP A 108 12.64 9.70 -9.24
CA ASP A 108 13.80 10.10 -10.03
C ASP A 108 14.22 8.99 -11.02
N GLN A 109 14.21 7.73 -10.57
CA GLN A 109 14.51 6.58 -11.41
C GLN A 109 13.48 6.40 -12.53
N ASN A 110 12.20 6.53 -12.21
CA ASN A 110 11.10 6.46 -13.18
C ASN A 110 11.20 7.60 -14.19
N TRP A 111 11.59 8.80 -13.74
CA TRP A 111 11.79 9.95 -14.61
C TRP A 111 12.95 9.72 -15.59
N LEU A 112 14.07 9.16 -15.13
CA LEU A 112 15.19 8.77 -15.98
C LEU A 112 14.81 7.70 -17.01
N GLU A 113 14.05 6.68 -16.59
CA GLU A 113 13.57 5.63 -17.50
C GLU A 113 12.62 6.19 -18.56
N LEU A 114 11.69 7.07 -18.16
CA LEU A 114 10.78 7.76 -19.07
C LEU A 114 11.55 8.58 -20.10
N ARG A 115 12.58 9.32 -19.66
CA ARG A 115 13.44 10.10 -20.55
C ARG A 115 14.15 9.22 -21.58
N ALA A 116 14.73 8.10 -21.15
CA ALA A 116 15.37 7.15 -22.07
C ALA A 116 14.38 6.56 -23.09
N LYS A 117 13.14 6.25 -22.67
CA LYS A 117 12.07 5.78 -23.56
C LYS A 117 11.67 6.85 -24.59
N LEU A 118 11.58 8.11 -24.18
CA LEU A 118 11.29 9.22 -25.09
C LEU A 118 12.40 9.42 -26.12
N GLU A 119 13.67 9.38 -25.72
CA GLU A 119 14.81 9.47 -26.64
C GLU A 119 14.81 8.30 -27.66
N LYS A 120 14.49 7.08 -27.22
CA LYS A 120 14.34 5.92 -28.12
C LYS A 120 13.19 6.10 -29.11
N LEU A 121 12.04 6.64 -28.66
CA LEU A 121 10.90 6.92 -29.54
C LEU A 121 11.26 7.98 -30.59
N GLU A 122 11.97 9.03 -30.21
CA GLU A 122 12.43 10.07 -31.14
C GLU A 122 13.36 9.49 -32.22
N MET A 123 14.25 8.57 -31.85
CA MET A 123 15.12 7.87 -32.81
C MET A 123 14.32 7.02 -33.80
N LEU A 124 13.33 6.26 -33.30
CA LEU A 124 12.44 5.46 -34.16
C LEU A 124 11.60 6.33 -35.09
N GLU A 125 11.11 7.48 -34.62
CA GLU A 125 10.36 8.43 -35.45
C GLU A 125 11.24 8.95 -36.62
N LYS A 126 12.50 9.29 -36.34
CA LYS A 126 13.48 9.67 -37.38
C LYS A 126 13.72 8.56 -38.39
N GLU A 127 13.79 7.30 -37.94
CA GLU A 127 13.93 6.14 -38.84
C GLU A 127 12.68 5.91 -39.70
N CYS A 128 11.49 6.00 -39.12
CA CYS A 128 10.22 5.93 -39.86
C CYS A 128 10.18 6.98 -40.97
N LEU A 129 10.56 8.24 -40.68
CA LEU A 129 10.61 9.30 -41.69
C LEU A 129 11.58 8.97 -42.84
N LYS A 130 12.77 8.44 -42.52
CA LYS A 130 13.76 8.01 -43.53
C LYS A 130 13.24 6.87 -44.39
N LEU A 131 12.60 5.88 -43.78
CA LEU A 131 12.00 4.75 -44.47
C LEU A 131 10.87 5.21 -45.39
N THR A 132 9.98 6.09 -44.91
CA THR A 132 8.91 6.68 -45.74
C THR A 132 9.46 7.46 -46.93
N ALA A 133 10.53 8.24 -46.74
CA ALA A 133 11.18 8.93 -47.85
C ALA A 133 11.75 7.95 -48.89
N THR A 134 12.39 6.89 -48.42
CA THR A 134 12.95 5.84 -49.29
C THR A 134 11.86 5.06 -50.03
N GLN A 135 10.78 4.71 -49.34
CA GLN A 135 9.61 4.07 -49.91
C GLN A 135 8.99 4.92 -51.02
N ARG A 136 8.81 6.23 -50.79
CA ARG A 136 8.27 7.15 -51.80
C ARG A 136 9.14 7.17 -53.06
N ILE A 137 10.46 7.23 -52.92
CA ILE A 137 11.39 7.19 -54.05
C ILE A 137 11.25 5.87 -54.84
N ALA A 138 11.12 4.75 -54.14
CA ALA A 138 10.92 3.44 -54.78
C ALA A 138 9.56 3.35 -55.50
N GLU A 139 8.48 3.86 -54.89
CA GLU A 139 7.14 3.92 -55.50
C GLU A 139 7.15 4.76 -56.79
N ASP A 140 7.78 5.93 -56.77
CA ASP A 140 7.90 6.79 -57.95
C ASP A 140 8.73 6.11 -59.06
N LYS A 141 9.77 5.35 -58.68
CA LYS A 141 10.55 4.57 -59.63
C LYS A 141 9.75 3.44 -60.26
N ILE A 142 8.92 2.74 -59.49
CA ILE A 142 8.03 1.68 -59.98
C ILE A 142 7.02 2.27 -60.96
N LYS A 143 6.33 3.35 -60.60
CA LYS A 143 5.38 4.04 -61.49
C LYS A 143 6.00 4.40 -62.83
N HIS A 144 7.22 4.94 -62.82
CA HIS A 144 7.95 5.26 -64.05
C HIS A 144 8.29 4.03 -64.90
N LEU A 145 8.62 2.90 -64.27
CA LEU A 145 8.88 1.64 -64.97
C LEU A 145 7.58 1.03 -65.53
N GLU A 146 6.47 1.11 -64.80
CA GLU A 146 5.14 0.68 -65.26
C GLU A 146 4.70 1.47 -66.50
N GLU A 147 4.89 2.79 -66.52
CA GLU A 147 4.60 3.61 -67.70
C GLU A 147 5.45 3.22 -68.92
N LYS A 148 6.74 2.91 -68.72
CA LYS A 148 7.61 2.44 -69.79
C LYS A 148 7.18 1.06 -70.30
N LEU A 149 6.83 0.16 -69.39
CA LEU A 149 6.35 -1.18 -69.74
C LEU A 149 5.08 -1.10 -70.59
N CYS A 150 4.11 -0.27 -70.20
CA CYS A 150 2.88 -0.07 -70.97
C CYS A 150 3.15 0.44 -72.41
N LYS A 151 4.10 1.37 -72.57
CA LYS A 151 4.52 1.87 -73.89
C LYS A 151 5.16 0.77 -74.74
N GLU A 152 6.02 -0.06 -74.13
CA GLU A 152 6.69 -1.16 -74.83
C GLU A 152 5.71 -2.30 -75.20
N GLU A 153 4.76 -2.63 -74.31
CA GLU A 153 3.67 -3.57 -74.59
C GLU A 153 2.81 -3.10 -75.76
N HIS A 154 2.47 -1.81 -75.82
CA HIS A 154 1.74 -1.22 -76.95
C HIS A 154 2.52 -1.36 -78.26
N GLN A 155 3.83 -1.09 -78.25
CA GLN A 155 4.69 -1.27 -79.43
C GLN A 155 4.75 -2.74 -79.88
N ARG A 156 4.90 -3.69 -78.94
CA ARG A 156 4.89 -5.14 -79.25
C ARG A 156 3.57 -5.57 -79.86
N LYS A 157 2.45 -5.05 -79.36
CA LYS A 157 1.11 -5.31 -79.91
C LYS A 157 1.01 -4.82 -81.36
N LEU A 158 1.50 -3.61 -81.64
CA LEU A 158 1.52 -3.05 -83.01
C LEU A 158 2.36 -3.91 -83.97
N ILE A 159 3.51 -4.41 -83.53
CA ILE A 159 4.37 -5.31 -84.31
C ILE A 159 3.68 -6.66 -84.53
N GLN A 160 3.02 -7.20 -83.50
CA GLN A 160 2.26 -8.44 -83.58
C GLN A 160 1.13 -8.31 -84.61
N ASP A 161 0.34 -7.24 -84.54
CA ASP A 161 -0.75 -6.97 -85.48
C ASP A 161 -0.24 -6.89 -86.93
N LYS A 162 0.89 -6.20 -87.14
CA LYS A 162 1.55 -6.11 -88.46
C LYS A 162 2.06 -7.47 -88.95
N THR A 163 2.56 -8.31 -88.05
CA THR A 163 3.02 -9.67 -88.37
C THR A 163 1.85 -10.56 -88.76
N VAL A 164 0.74 -10.50 -88.02
CA VAL A 164 -0.50 -11.22 -88.34
C VAL A 164 -1.07 -10.76 -89.68
N GLN A 165 -1.08 -9.46 -89.96
CA GLN A 165 -1.49 -8.91 -91.26
C GLN A 165 -0.62 -9.46 -92.40
N LEU A 166 0.72 -9.45 -92.25
CA LEU A 166 1.64 -10.00 -93.25
C LEU A 166 1.45 -11.50 -93.44
N GLN A 167 1.31 -12.26 -92.35
CA GLN A 167 1.08 -13.71 -92.40
C GLN A 167 -0.25 -14.04 -93.10
N THR A 168 -1.31 -13.28 -92.83
CA THR A 168 -2.60 -13.39 -93.51
C THR A 168 -2.46 -13.04 -95.00
N GLY A 169 -1.73 -11.98 -95.33
CA GLY A 169 -1.42 -11.61 -96.71
C GLY A 169 -0.63 -12.70 -97.46
N PHE A 170 0.37 -13.31 -96.81
CA PHE A 170 1.11 -14.46 -97.36
C PHE A 170 0.22 -15.68 -97.54
N GLU A 171 -0.70 -15.95 -96.62
CA GLU A 171 -1.64 -17.07 -96.72
C GLU A 171 -2.62 -16.88 -97.89
N ILE A 172 -3.17 -15.67 -98.05
CA ILE A 172 -4.00 -15.30 -99.21
C ILE A 172 -3.21 -15.47 -100.51
N ASN A 173 -1.97 -14.96 -100.55
CA ASN A 173 -1.09 -15.09 -101.70
C ASN A 173 -0.75 -16.57 -102.00
N ARG A 174 -0.54 -17.40 -100.97
CA ARG A 174 -0.31 -18.84 -101.08
C ARG A 174 -1.53 -19.55 -101.67
N ILE A 175 -2.73 -19.24 -101.17
CA ILE A 175 -4.00 -19.80 -101.66
C ILE A 175 -4.20 -19.40 -103.13
N LEU A 176 -4.02 -18.12 -103.47
CA LEU A 176 -4.12 -17.62 -104.85
C LEU A 176 -3.15 -18.34 -105.80
N MET A 177 -1.89 -18.49 -105.39
CA MET A 177 -0.88 -19.22 -106.18
C MET A 177 -1.18 -20.72 -106.31
N SER A 178 -1.81 -21.33 -105.31
CA SER A 178 -2.25 -22.73 -105.39
C SER A 178 -3.44 -22.94 -106.31
N LEU A 179 -4.38 -21.97 -106.36
CA LEU A 179 -5.51 -21.94 -107.31
C LEU A 179 -5.05 -21.79 -108.77
N VAL A 180 -3.96 -21.05 -109.02
CA VAL A 180 -3.34 -20.93 -110.35
C VAL A 180 -2.60 -22.21 -110.76
N LYS A 181 -2.07 -23.00 -109.81
CA LYS A 181 -1.41 -24.29 -110.07
C LYS A 181 -2.37 -25.47 -110.30
N SER A 182 -3.63 -25.38 -109.89
CA SER A 182 -4.61 -26.47 -110.02
C SER A 182 -5.36 -26.52 -111.37
N GLN A 183 -4.92 -25.78 -112.40
CA GLN A 183 -5.55 -25.77 -113.72
C GLN A 183 -4.85 -26.60 -114.82
N ASN A 184 -3.82 -27.38 -114.51
CA ASN A 184 -3.19 -28.28 -115.50
C ASN A 184 -2.84 -29.65 -114.90
N GLU A 185 -3.50 -30.72 -115.36
CA GLU A 185 -3.18 -32.15 -115.18
C GLU A 185 -2.96 -32.79 -116.58
N PRO A 186 -2.21 -33.92 -116.82
CA PRO A 186 -2.52 -35.25 -116.21
C PRO A 186 -1.40 -36.36 -116.10
N LYS A 187 -1.68 -37.35 -115.21
CA LYS A 187 -1.59 -38.85 -115.20
C LYS A 187 -0.57 -39.76 -115.98
N LYS A 188 -0.12 -40.82 -115.24
CA LYS A 188 0.32 -42.25 -115.57
C LYS A 188 1.78 -42.48 -116.06
N GLU A 189 2.52 -43.60 -115.88
CA GLU A 189 2.37 -44.99 -115.36
C GLU A 189 3.76 -45.68 -115.13
N ASN A 190 3.82 -46.70 -114.25
CA ASN A 190 4.64 -47.96 -114.23
C ASN A 190 6.17 -48.04 -114.54
N GLY A 191 6.92 -48.83 -113.74
CA GLY A 191 8.01 -49.69 -114.28
C GLY A 191 9.32 -49.94 -113.48
N LYS A 192 9.26 -50.80 -112.45
CA LYS A 192 10.29 -51.74 -111.91
C LYS A 192 11.69 -51.89 -112.59
N LYS A 193 12.81 -51.74 -111.83
CA LYS A 193 13.75 -52.79 -111.29
C LYS A 193 15.24 -52.34 -111.05
N LYS A 194 15.73 -52.75 -109.85
CA LYS A 194 17.07 -53.27 -109.46
C LYS A 194 18.32 -52.36 -109.28
N LYS A 195 18.62 -52.16 -107.98
CA LYS A 195 19.88 -52.09 -107.17
C LYS A 195 21.14 -52.80 -107.76
N PRO A 196 22.40 -52.48 -107.32
CA PRO A 196 22.79 -52.45 -105.89
C PRO A 196 23.96 -51.59 -105.35
N LYS A 197 23.90 -51.42 -104.00
CA LYS A 197 24.97 -51.41 -102.95
C LYS A 197 26.07 -50.33 -103.07
N LYS A 198 26.64 -49.74 -102.01
CA LYS A 198 26.72 -49.89 -100.54
C LYS A 198 27.35 -48.54 -100.08
N ARG A 199 27.07 -47.94 -98.92
CA ARG A 199 27.64 -48.31 -97.60
C ARG A 199 26.95 -47.46 -96.51
N ASN A 200 26.43 -48.14 -95.50
CA ASN A 200 26.04 -47.63 -94.17
C ASN A 200 27.31 -47.55 -93.27
N PRO A 201 27.31 -47.15 -91.96
CA PRO A 201 26.14 -47.26 -91.05
C PRO A 201 26.00 -46.33 -89.81
N ALA A 202 24.82 -46.51 -89.17
CA ALA A 202 24.48 -46.46 -87.73
C ALA A 202 24.50 -45.09 -87.00
N MET A 203 23.64 -44.73 -86.04
CA MET A 203 22.90 -45.49 -85.00
C MET A 203 21.58 -44.80 -84.57
N LYS A 204 20.58 -45.63 -84.21
CA LYS A 204 19.62 -45.62 -83.06
C LYS A 204 19.23 -44.26 -82.40
N LYS A 205 17.96 -43.86 -82.46
CA LYS A 205 16.82 -44.10 -81.51
C LYS A 205 16.85 -43.24 -80.22
N ILE A 206 15.80 -42.39 -80.10
CA ILE A 206 15.06 -41.95 -78.89
C ILE A 206 15.86 -41.23 -77.78
N HIS A 207 15.58 -39.94 -77.54
CA HIS A 207 14.88 -39.48 -76.32
C HIS A 207 14.60 -37.97 -76.39
N LEU A 208 13.41 -37.57 -75.95
CA LEU A 208 13.07 -36.19 -75.61
C LEU A 208 14.13 -35.61 -74.66
N SER A 209 14.91 -34.64 -75.12
CA SER A 209 15.85 -33.90 -74.29
C SER A 209 15.11 -32.75 -73.60
N GLN A 210 14.73 -33.00 -72.35
CA GLN A 210 14.77 -32.08 -71.21
C GLN A 210 14.93 -30.59 -71.55
N LEU A 211 13.83 -29.85 -71.48
CA LEU A 211 13.85 -28.46 -71.03
C LEU A 211 14.42 -28.44 -69.61
N ARG A 212 15.65 -27.95 -69.45
CA ARG A 212 16.20 -27.55 -68.16
C ARG A 212 16.06 -26.04 -68.03
N VAL A 213 14.84 -25.60 -67.68
CA VAL A 213 14.62 -24.25 -67.15
C VAL A 213 15.17 -24.24 -65.73
N LYS A 214 16.24 -23.49 -65.49
CA LYS A 214 16.61 -23.10 -64.13
C LYS A 214 15.59 -22.05 -63.67
N ALA A 215 14.47 -22.50 -63.11
CA ALA A 215 13.57 -21.69 -62.32
C ALA A 215 14.24 -21.49 -60.94
N GLN A 216 15.03 -20.43 -60.82
CA GLN A 216 15.51 -19.96 -59.54
C GLN A 216 14.40 -19.09 -58.93
N GLU A 217 13.86 -19.59 -57.81
CA GLU A 217 13.04 -18.92 -56.80
C GLU A 217 12.41 -17.57 -57.15
N LEU A 218 11.12 -17.61 -57.47
CA LEU A 218 10.20 -16.51 -57.22
C LEU A 218 9.29 -16.92 -56.04
N PRO A 219 9.23 -16.18 -54.93
CA PRO A 219 8.20 -16.40 -53.93
C PRO A 219 6.88 -15.80 -54.46
N PHE A 220 6.12 -16.61 -55.18
CA PHE A 220 4.71 -16.35 -55.39
C PHE A 220 3.96 -16.68 -54.10
N VAL A 221 3.52 -15.66 -53.37
CA VAL A 221 2.50 -15.80 -52.33
C VAL A 221 1.13 -15.71 -53.02
N ALA A 222 0.59 -16.85 -53.44
CA ALA A 222 -0.86 -16.99 -53.62
C ALA A 222 -1.50 -17.07 -52.23
N GLY A 223 -2.48 -16.18 -52.01
CA GLY A 223 -3.31 -16.18 -50.82
C GLY A 223 -3.97 -17.53 -50.56
N LYS A 224 -3.84 -18.00 -49.31
CA LYS A 224 -4.81 -18.88 -48.69
C LYS A 224 -5.36 -18.19 -47.47
N SER A 225 -6.52 -17.57 -47.67
CA SER A 225 -7.48 -17.26 -46.63
C SER A 225 -7.81 -18.54 -45.88
N VAL A 226 -7.45 -18.63 -44.59
CA VAL A 226 -8.08 -19.58 -43.67
C VAL A 226 -9.04 -18.78 -42.80
N SER A 227 -10.22 -18.54 -43.37
CA SER A 227 -11.42 -18.24 -42.60
C SER A 227 -11.72 -19.47 -41.74
N SER A 228 -11.46 -19.40 -40.43
CA SER A 228 -12.16 -20.26 -39.48
C SER A 228 -13.38 -19.51 -38.97
N SER A 229 -14.47 -19.62 -39.73
CA SER A 229 -15.81 -19.28 -39.27
C SER A 229 -16.54 -20.56 -38.94
N HIS A 230 -16.71 -20.85 -37.65
CA HIS A 230 -17.84 -21.60 -37.15
C HIS A 230 -18.42 -20.86 -35.95
N SER A 231 -19.57 -20.22 -36.19
CA SER A 231 -20.48 -19.75 -35.17
C SER A 231 -21.44 -20.87 -34.74
N VAL A 232 -21.96 -20.71 -33.51
CA VAL A 232 -23.22 -21.24 -32.95
C VAL A 232 -23.10 -22.53 -32.11
N SER A 233 -22.94 -22.35 -30.80
CA SER A 233 -24.01 -22.71 -29.86
C SER A 233 -23.94 -21.87 -28.56
N ALA A 234 -25.01 -21.12 -28.36
CA ALA A 234 -25.58 -20.60 -27.12
C ALA A 234 -24.74 -20.60 -25.82
N ASN A 235 -24.42 -19.40 -25.31
CA ASN A 235 -24.88 -19.00 -23.96
C ASN A 235 -24.73 -17.47 -23.73
N VAL A 236 -25.51 -16.65 -24.44
CA VAL A 236 -25.77 -15.25 -24.03
C VAL A 236 -27.17 -15.22 -23.44
N GLN A 237 -27.27 -15.56 -22.15
CA GLN A 237 -28.45 -15.21 -21.35
C GLN A 237 -28.06 -15.07 -19.88
N ARG A 238 -27.72 -13.86 -19.48
CA ARG A 238 -28.36 -13.21 -18.32
C ARG A 238 -28.14 -11.70 -18.39
N ARG A 239 -29.15 -11.03 -18.93
CA ARG A 239 -29.40 -9.61 -18.73
C ARG A 239 -29.69 -9.36 -17.25
N SER A 240 -29.08 -8.28 -16.74
CA SER A 240 -29.75 -7.20 -16.04
C SER A 240 -30.81 -7.60 -15.00
N ALA A 241 -30.43 -7.55 -13.73
CA ALA A 241 -31.36 -7.26 -12.66
C ALA A 241 -30.71 -6.31 -11.65
N LEU A 242 -31.48 -5.25 -11.33
CA LEU A 242 -31.42 -4.48 -10.10
C LEU A 242 -30.57 -3.18 -10.08
N SER A 243 -30.97 -2.22 -10.92
CA SER A 243 -30.94 -0.81 -10.53
C SER A 243 -32.31 -0.41 -9.95
N LYS A 244 -32.48 -0.53 -8.63
CA LYS A 244 -33.50 0.18 -7.81
C LYS A 244 -33.32 -0.14 -6.31
N SER A 245 -32.86 0.83 -5.54
CA SER A 245 -33.14 1.05 -4.10
C SER A 245 -32.65 2.47 -3.79
N VAL A 246 -33.50 3.49 -3.75
CA VAL A 246 -34.41 3.90 -2.67
C VAL A 246 -33.79 3.75 -1.28
N SER A 247 -33.31 4.90 -0.77
CA SER A 247 -33.47 5.42 0.59
C SER A 247 -33.54 4.42 1.75
N SER A 248 -32.51 4.43 2.61
CA SER A 248 -32.62 4.66 4.06
C SER A 248 -31.30 4.30 4.74
N GLY A 249 -30.79 5.20 5.59
CA GLY A 249 -29.84 4.82 6.64
C GLY A 249 -30.55 4.84 8.01
N PRO A 250 -29.86 4.51 9.12
CA PRO A 250 -28.65 3.70 9.26
C PRO A 250 -28.81 2.62 10.36
N THR A 251 -28.24 1.42 10.19
CA THR A 251 -27.75 0.59 11.31
C THR A 251 -26.66 -0.35 10.79
N SER A 252 -25.62 -0.53 11.60
CA SER A 252 -24.37 -1.21 11.29
C SER A 252 -24.50 -2.75 11.22
N PRO A 253 -24.52 -3.35 10.01
CA PRO A 253 -23.68 -4.51 9.68
C PRO A 253 -23.04 -4.47 8.28
N THR A 254 -23.34 -3.45 7.46
CA THR A 254 -23.02 -3.42 6.01
C THR A 254 -21.51 -3.36 5.71
N ALA A 255 -20.74 -2.60 6.49
CA ALA A 255 -19.30 -2.43 6.27
C ALA A 255 -18.50 -3.75 6.46
N THR A 256 -18.90 -4.57 7.43
CA THR A 256 -18.29 -5.90 7.66
C THR A 256 -18.62 -6.89 6.56
N ARG A 257 -19.83 -6.85 6.00
CA ARG A 257 -20.24 -7.73 4.88
C ARG A 257 -19.53 -7.35 3.59
N SER A 258 -19.38 -6.05 3.35
CA SER A 258 -18.64 -5.52 2.20
C SER A 258 -17.15 -5.91 2.22
N LEU A 259 -16.50 -5.88 3.38
CA LEU A 259 -15.10 -6.32 3.52
C LEU A 259 -14.90 -7.82 3.23
N SER A 260 -15.82 -8.67 3.73
CA SER A 260 -15.78 -10.11 3.46
C SER A 260 -15.99 -10.42 1.99
N ASN A 261 -16.90 -9.71 1.31
CA ASN A 261 -17.12 -9.88 -0.12
C ASN A 261 -15.89 -9.48 -0.94
N LEU A 262 -15.20 -8.39 -0.56
CA LEU A 262 -13.95 -7.97 -1.21
C LEU A 262 -12.83 -9.00 -1.00
N LEU A 263 -12.70 -9.55 0.21
CA LEU A 263 -11.73 -10.60 0.48
C LEU A 263 -11.98 -11.84 -0.39
N LEU A 264 -13.25 -12.24 -0.55
CA LEU A 264 -13.63 -13.37 -1.39
C LEU A 264 -13.28 -13.11 -2.87
N ALA A 265 -13.60 -11.92 -3.40
CA ALA A 265 -13.27 -11.57 -4.77
C ALA A 265 -11.75 -11.65 -5.06
N ILE A 266 -10.91 -11.14 -4.14
CA ILE A 266 -9.45 -11.19 -4.30
C ILE A 266 -8.93 -12.63 -4.17
N GLN A 267 -9.55 -13.46 -3.35
CA GLN A 267 -9.22 -14.89 -3.26
C GLN A 267 -9.56 -15.64 -4.55
N ASP A 268 -10.70 -15.34 -5.17
CA ASP A 268 -11.09 -15.93 -6.45
C ASP A 268 -10.16 -15.49 -7.59
N GLU A 269 -9.76 -14.21 -7.62
CA GLU A 269 -8.76 -13.68 -8.56
C GLU A 269 -7.39 -14.36 -8.37
N LEU A 270 -6.95 -14.57 -7.12
CA LEU A 270 -5.72 -15.32 -6.85
C LEU A 270 -5.84 -16.76 -7.35
N GLY A 271 -7.00 -17.40 -7.15
CA GLY A 271 -7.27 -18.74 -7.68
C GLY A 271 -7.18 -18.80 -9.21
N GLN A 272 -7.73 -17.80 -9.91
CA GLN A 272 -7.63 -17.68 -11.36
C GLN A 272 -6.19 -17.48 -11.83
N MET A 273 -5.40 -16.66 -11.12
CA MET A 273 -3.98 -16.47 -11.43
C MET A 273 -3.16 -17.75 -11.19
N SER A 274 -3.42 -18.48 -10.11
CA SER A 274 -2.77 -19.78 -9.86
C SER A 274 -3.07 -20.79 -10.97
N PHE A 275 -4.30 -20.79 -11.49
CA PHE A 275 -4.65 -21.63 -12.62
C PHE A 275 -3.87 -21.24 -13.89
N LYS A 276 -3.79 -19.94 -14.20
CA LYS A 276 -2.97 -19.43 -15.31
C LYS A 276 -1.48 -19.74 -15.14
N HIS A 277 -0.96 -19.69 -13.91
CA HIS A 277 0.43 -20.02 -13.60
C HIS A 277 0.73 -21.48 -13.93
N GLN A 278 -0.17 -22.39 -13.55
CA GLN A 278 -0.04 -23.81 -13.88
C GLN A 278 -0.12 -24.05 -15.40
N GLU A 279 -0.99 -23.32 -16.11
CA GLU A 279 -1.15 -23.42 -17.55
C GLU A 279 0.09 -22.89 -18.31
N LEU A 280 0.63 -21.73 -17.90
CA LEU A 280 1.85 -21.17 -18.48
C LEU A 280 3.06 -22.09 -18.26
N LEU A 281 3.20 -22.70 -17.07
CA LEU A 281 4.24 -23.71 -16.82
C LEU A 281 4.14 -24.91 -17.77
N LYS A 282 2.91 -25.37 -18.02
CA LYS A 282 2.67 -26.47 -18.96
C LYS A 282 3.03 -26.07 -20.40
N GLN A 283 2.67 -24.87 -20.83
CA GLN A 283 3.00 -24.35 -22.16
C GLN A 283 4.52 -24.17 -22.35
N ILE A 284 5.25 -23.73 -21.34
CA ILE A 284 6.73 -23.65 -21.38
C ILE A 284 7.31 -25.05 -21.56
N GLN A 285 6.78 -26.06 -20.87
CA GLN A 285 7.29 -27.43 -20.95
C GLN A 285 6.98 -28.14 -22.29
N GLU A 286 5.87 -27.77 -22.94
CA GLU A 286 5.44 -28.36 -24.21
C GLU A 286 6.05 -27.67 -25.45
N THR A 287 6.57 -26.46 -25.30
CA THR A 287 7.10 -25.65 -26.40
C THR A 287 8.56 -26.00 -26.70
N GLN A 288 8.89 -26.23 -27.99
CA GLN A 288 10.28 -26.50 -28.43
C GLN A 288 10.98 -25.25 -28.99
N ASP A 289 10.24 -24.17 -29.22
CA ASP A 289 10.77 -22.90 -29.73
C ASP A 289 11.30 -22.04 -28.58
N ALA A 290 12.61 -21.79 -28.57
CA ALA A 290 13.29 -21.02 -27.54
C ALA A 290 12.74 -19.60 -27.39
N GLY A 291 12.35 -18.94 -28.49
CA GLY A 291 11.83 -17.57 -28.42
C GLY A 291 10.45 -17.48 -27.77
N VAL A 292 9.60 -18.49 -27.97
CA VAL A 292 8.28 -18.58 -27.33
C VAL A 292 8.43 -18.99 -25.86
N CYS A 293 9.38 -19.88 -25.53
CA CYS A 293 9.70 -20.23 -24.14
C CYS A 293 10.13 -19.01 -23.32
N GLU A 294 11.06 -18.20 -23.81
CA GLU A 294 11.52 -16.98 -23.12
C GLU A 294 10.37 -15.99 -22.87
N HIS A 295 9.45 -15.85 -23.82
CA HIS A 295 8.29 -14.98 -23.66
C HIS A 295 7.30 -15.50 -22.60
N LEU A 296 7.01 -16.80 -22.63
CA LEU A 296 6.12 -17.43 -21.65
C LEU A 296 6.73 -17.42 -20.24
N GLU A 297 8.05 -17.58 -20.12
CA GLU A 297 8.78 -17.42 -18.85
C GLU A 297 8.66 -16.00 -18.31
N TRP A 298 8.78 -14.98 -19.17
CA TRP A 298 8.58 -13.59 -18.77
C TRP A 298 7.13 -13.32 -18.31
N GLU A 299 6.14 -13.88 -19.02
CA GLU A 299 4.73 -13.76 -18.62
C GLU A 299 4.43 -14.51 -17.30
N LEU A 300 5.09 -15.64 -17.06
CA LEU A 300 5.03 -16.37 -15.81
C LEU A 300 5.62 -15.54 -14.65
N ASP A 301 6.78 -14.94 -14.84
CA ASP A 301 7.43 -14.06 -13.86
C ASP A 301 6.56 -12.84 -13.52
N PHE A 302 5.94 -12.23 -14.54
CA PHE A 302 4.99 -11.15 -14.33
C PHE A 302 3.76 -11.62 -13.54
N LEU A 303 3.22 -12.80 -13.87
CA LEU A 303 2.08 -13.38 -13.18
C LEU A 303 2.40 -13.70 -11.72
N VAL A 304 3.58 -14.21 -11.42
CA VAL A 304 4.05 -14.48 -10.04
C VAL A 304 4.08 -13.18 -9.23
N LYS A 305 4.66 -12.11 -9.77
CA LYS A 305 4.65 -10.78 -9.10
C LYS A 305 3.22 -10.31 -8.80
N GLN A 306 2.28 -10.52 -9.71
CA GLN A 306 0.87 -10.18 -9.48
C GLN A 306 0.21 -11.06 -8.41
N MET A 307 0.53 -12.36 -8.36
CA MET A 307 0.09 -13.27 -7.32
C MET A 307 0.59 -12.84 -5.93
N GLU A 308 1.85 -12.44 -5.83
CA GLU A 308 2.44 -11.90 -4.60
C GLU A 308 1.71 -10.65 -4.12
N ILE A 309 1.49 -9.68 -5.02
CA ILE A 309 0.74 -8.44 -4.71
C ILE A 309 -0.66 -8.76 -4.18
N LYS A 310 -1.39 -9.69 -4.80
CA LYS A 310 -2.72 -10.09 -4.29
C LYS A 310 -2.63 -10.86 -2.97
N GLY A 311 -1.59 -11.66 -2.75
CA GLY A 311 -1.29 -12.28 -1.46
C GLY A 311 -1.08 -11.25 -0.34
N GLU A 312 -0.39 -10.15 -0.63
CA GLU A 312 -0.26 -9.03 0.30
C GLU A 312 -1.59 -8.32 0.57
N GLN A 313 -2.40 -8.08 -0.46
CA GLN A 313 -3.72 -7.47 -0.32
C GLN A 313 -4.62 -8.31 0.61
N ILE A 314 -4.65 -9.63 0.42
CA ILE A 314 -5.36 -10.58 1.29
C ILE A 314 -4.85 -10.46 2.73
N SER A 315 -3.52 -10.38 2.91
CA SER A 315 -2.90 -10.27 4.24
C SER A 315 -3.28 -8.97 4.95
N LYS A 316 -3.27 -7.84 4.23
CA LYS A 316 -3.70 -6.52 4.74
C LYS A 316 -5.19 -6.54 5.12
N LEU A 317 -6.05 -7.11 4.26
CA LEU A 317 -7.49 -7.24 4.51
C LEU A 317 -7.80 -8.13 5.73
N LYS A 318 -7.14 -9.29 5.86
CA LYS A 318 -7.28 -10.19 7.02
C LYS A 318 -6.84 -9.52 8.33
N LYS A 319 -5.73 -8.78 8.32
CA LYS A 319 -5.28 -7.98 9.49
C LYS A 319 -6.32 -6.93 9.89
N HIS A 320 -6.90 -6.24 8.92
CA HIS A 320 -7.96 -5.26 9.19
C HIS A 320 -9.23 -5.94 9.76
N GLN A 321 -9.66 -7.06 9.18
CA GLN A 321 -10.80 -7.84 9.67
C GLN A 321 -10.60 -8.30 11.13
N ALA A 322 -9.41 -8.80 11.47
CA ALA A 322 -9.08 -9.20 12.84
C ALA A 322 -9.10 -8.00 13.81
N SER A 323 -8.59 -6.84 13.38
CA SER A 323 -8.59 -5.61 14.18
C SER A 323 -10.02 -5.11 14.45
N VAL A 324 -10.89 -5.12 13.44
CA VAL A 324 -12.31 -4.78 13.56
C VAL A 324 -13.03 -5.74 14.51
N GLN A 325 -12.77 -7.04 14.41
CA GLN A 325 -13.35 -8.03 15.34
C GLN A 325 -12.87 -7.83 16.79
N LYS A 326 -11.58 -7.52 16.99
CA LYS A 326 -11.00 -7.22 18.31
C LYS A 326 -11.63 -5.98 18.94
N LEU A 327 -11.85 -4.92 18.16
CA LEU A 327 -12.58 -3.71 18.56
C LEU A 327 -14.03 -4.04 18.92
N LYS A 328 -14.73 -4.80 18.08
CA LYS A 328 -16.12 -5.22 18.33
C LYS A 328 -16.25 -5.99 19.66
N ARG A 329 -15.34 -6.93 19.93
CA ARG A 329 -15.28 -7.68 21.20
C ARG A 329 -15.02 -6.77 22.40
N LYS A 330 -14.10 -5.80 22.31
CA LYS A 330 -13.84 -4.82 23.38
C LYS A 330 -15.08 -3.95 23.67
N THR A 331 -15.74 -3.47 22.63
CA THR A 331 -16.98 -2.69 22.75
C THR A 331 -18.12 -3.52 23.36
N GLN A 332 -18.22 -4.80 23.02
CA GLN A 332 -19.22 -5.69 23.61
C GLN A 332 -18.96 -5.98 25.10
N LYS A 333 -17.69 -6.16 25.50
CA LYS A 333 -17.31 -6.30 26.92
C LYS A 333 -17.62 -5.04 27.74
N LEU A 334 -17.41 -3.85 27.17
CA LEU A 334 -17.80 -2.56 27.78
C LEU A 334 -19.32 -2.43 27.92
N LYS A 335 -20.10 -2.89 26.94
CA LYS A 335 -21.57 -2.91 27.00
C LYS A 335 -22.11 -3.89 28.06
N GLN A 336 -21.47 -5.05 28.25
CA GLN A 336 -21.84 -6.01 29.30
C GLN A 336 -21.44 -5.52 30.70
N GLY A 337 -20.30 -4.84 30.84
CA GLY A 337 -19.89 -4.19 32.09
C GLY A 337 -20.83 -3.06 32.54
N ALA A 338 -21.48 -2.36 31.60
CA ALA A 338 -22.48 -1.34 31.91
C ALA A 338 -23.87 -1.94 32.26
N ALA A 339 -24.22 -3.10 31.72
CA ALA A 339 -25.48 -3.79 32.02
C ALA A 339 -25.46 -4.45 33.41
N HIS A 340 -24.30 -4.96 33.86
CA HIS A 340 -24.18 -5.65 35.16
C HIS A 340 -24.21 -4.70 36.38
N VAL A 341 -24.13 -3.39 36.17
CA VAL A 341 -24.22 -2.36 37.24
C VAL A 341 -25.68 -1.97 37.55
N LYS A 342 -26.66 -2.36 36.72
CA LYS A 342 -28.05 -1.88 36.85
C LYS A 342 -29.02 -2.81 37.59
N LEU A 343 -28.55 -3.89 38.20
CA LEU A 343 -29.41 -4.91 38.82
C LEU A 343 -28.91 -5.37 40.20
N LYS A 344 -28.78 -4.44 41.14
CA LYS A 344 -28.92 -4.71 42.58
C LYS A 344 -29.44 -3.47 43.30
N ARG A 345 -30.76 -3.32 43.33
CA ARG A 345 -31.49 -2.57 44.35
C ARG A 345 -32.59 -3.50 44.88
N GLY A 346 -32.43 -3.95 46.11
CA GLY A 346 -33.35 -4.81 46.84
C GLY A 346 -32.82 -4.96 48.26
N ASP A 347 -33.63 -4.52 49.22
CA ASP A 347 -33.35 -4.20 50.63
C ASP A 347 -32.65 -5.28 51.46
N GLN A 348 -31.85 -4.84 52.45
CA GLN A 348 -32.07 -5.13 53.88
C GLN A 348 -31.11 -4.38 54.83
N LYS A 349 -31.71 -3.51 55.65
CA LYS A 349 -31.59 -3.32 57.12
C LYS A 349 -30.22 -3.46 57.85
N GLU A 350 -29.77 -2.30 58.40
CA GLU A 350 -29.20 -2.05 59.76
C GLU A 350 -28.02 -2.94 60.25
N THR A 351 -26.80 -2.46 60.56
CA THR A 351 -26.41 -1.70 61.77
C THR A 351 -24.87 -1.40 61.71
N LYS A 352 -24.41 -0.17 62.06
CA LYS A 352 -23.09 0.28 62.62
C LYS A 352 -21.74 -0.29 62.06
N GLU A 353 -20.62 0.39 61.88
CA GLU A 353 -20.09 1.76 62.05
C GLU A 353 -18.69 1.79 61.37
N ILE A 354 -18.47 2.82 60.55
CA ILE A 354 -17.22 3.53 60.14
C ILE A 354 -15.92 2.74 59.87
N ALA A 355 -15.60 2.62 58.58
CA ALA A 355 -14.21 2.61 58.09
C ALA A 355 -14.08 3.60 56.90
N VAL A 356 -13.33 4.67 57.11
CA VAL A 356 -13.02 5.71 56.12
C VAL A 356 -12.21 5.08 54.98
N ARG A 357 -12.80 5.07 53.78
CA ARG A 357 -12.10 4.71 52.54
C ARG A 357 -12.34 5.82 51.53
N GLU A 358 -11.30 6.62 51.31
CA GLU A 358 -11.25 7.67 50.29
C GLU A 358 -11.65 7.12 48.92
N SER A 359 -12.80 7.60 48.45
CA SER A 359 -13.27 7.42 47.09
C SER A 359 -12.56 8.41 46.18
N MET A 360 -11.44 7.99 45.58
CA MET A 360 -10.91 8.67 44.41
C MET A 360 -11.91 8.57 43.26
N SER A 361 -12.63 9.66 43.02
CA SER A 361 -13.45 9.87 41.82
C SER A 361 -12.54 9.90 40.58
N ARG A 362 -12.31 8.72 40.00
CA ARG A 362 -11.70 8.58 38.68
C ARG A 362 -12.59 9.27 37.66
N SER A 363 -12.14 10.43 37.18
CA SER A 363 -12.76 11.11 36.05
C SER A 363 -12.67 10.24 34.78
N CYS A 364 -13.81 10.03 34.15
CA CYS A 364 -13.99 9.12 33.02
C CYS A 364 -13.18 9.57 31.77
N PRO A 365 -12.63 8.64 30.96
CA PRO A 365 -11.77 8.96 29.80
C PRO A 365 -12.48 9.70 28.63
N GLY A 366 -13.79 9.89 28.69
CA GLY A 366 -14.59 10.45 27.57
C GLY A 366 -14.63 11.98 27.48
N GLN A 367 -14.32 12.70 28.57
CA GLN A 367 -14.46 14.16 28.61
C GLN A 367 -13.38 14.90 27.80
N LYS A 368 -12.13 14.39 27.81
CA LYS A 368 -10.99 15.00 27.08
C LYS A 368 -11.14 14.94 25.56
N SER A 369 -11.80 13.90 25.05
CA SER A 369 -12.07 13.73 23.60
C SER A 369 -13.02 14.81 23.08
N ARG A 370 -14.05 15.19 23.86
CA ARG A 370 -15.01 16.23 23.47
C ARG A 370 -14.39 17.63 23.49
N SER A 371 -13.58 17.96 24.49
CA SER A 371 -12.90 19.26 24.53
C SER A 371 -11.87 19.42 23.40
N SER A 372 -11.13 18.36 23.05
CA SER A 372 -10.21 18.38 21.89
C SER A 372 -10.93 18.57 20.55
N LEU A 373 -12.08 17.92 20.36
CA LEU A 373 -12.90 18.09 19.16
C LEU A 373 -13.52 19.48 19.09
N GLN A 374 -13.92 20.04 20.22
CA GLN A 374 -14.45 21.41 20.28
C GLN A 374 -13.35 22.43 19.93
N LEU A 375 -12.12 22.23 20.42
CA LEU A 375 -10.97 23.05 20.08
C LEU A 375 -10.66 23.00 18.57
N LEU A 376 -10.64 21.80 17.97
CA LEU A 376 -10.43 21.63 16.53
C LEU A 376 -11.52 22.32 15.68
N LYS A 377 -12.79 22.25 16.12
CA LYS A 377 -13.88 22.98 15.46
C LYS A 377 -13.70 24.49 15.56
N ASN A 378 -13.27 25.00 16.73
CA ASN A 378 -13.00 26.42 16.94
C ASN A 378 -11.82 26.91 16.08
N VAL A 379 -10.73 26.15 15.98
CA VAL A 379 -9.57 26.46 15.13
C VAL A 379 -9.96 26.48 13.65
N ARG A 380 -10.74 25.49 13.19
CA ARG A 380 -11.25 25.48 11.81
C ARG A 380 -12.16 26.68 11.53
N LYS A 381 -12.97 27.09 12.49
CA LYS A 381 -13.81 28.30 12.38
C LYS A 381 -12.95 29.55 12.26
N LEU A 382 -11.92 29.68 13.10
CA LEU A 382 -10.96 30.79 13.06
C LEU A 382 -10.24 30.88 11.71
N GLN A 383 -9.80 29.73 11.17
CA GLN A 383 -9.18 29.64 9.85
C GLN A 383 -10.12 30.08 8.71
N SER A 384 -11.42 29.80 8.82
CA SER A 384 -12.40 30.21 7.83
C SER A 384 -12.84 31.68 7.94
N THR A 385 -12.63 32.30 9.11
CA THR A 385 -13.02 33.70 9.36
C THR A 385 -11.90 34.71 9.17
N LEU A 386 -10.63 34.29 9.26
CA LEU A 386 -9.48 35.15 9.01
C LEU A 386 -9.31 35.37 7.50
N LYS A 387 -9.38 36.63 7.05
CA LYS A 387 -9.03 37.05 5.69
C LYS A 387 -7.57 37.50 5.65
N LYS A 388 -6.96 37.46 4.45
CA LYS A 388 -5.55 37.86 4.24
C LYS A 388 -5.25 39.28 4.72
N ASP A 389 -6.25 40.15 4.75
CA ASP A 389 -6.12 41.56 5.08
C ASP A 389 -6.22 41.85 6.59
N ASP A 390 -6.53 40.84 7.43
CA ASP A 390 -6.63 40.97 8.89
C ASP A 390 -5.26 40.86 9.60
N ILE A 391 -4.18 40.62 8.85
CA ILE A 391 -2.81 40.53 9.37
C ILE A 391 -2.09 41.83 9.05
N MET A 392 -2.46 42.90 9.75
CA MET A 392 -1.68 44.14 9.79
C MET A 392 -0.77 44.08 11.01
N TRP A 393 0.54 43.92 10.79
CA TRP A 393 1.52 44.24 11.82
C TRP A 393 1.70 45.75 11.80
N GLU A 394 1.35 46.44 12.89
CA GLU A 394 1.78 47.82 13.11
C GLU A 394 3.30 47.89 12.96
N GLN A 395 3.74 48.82 12.12
CA GLN A 395 5.12 48.97 11.68
C GLN A 395 5.95 49.82 12.65
#